data_AF-A0A5E7D0N6-F1
#
_entry.id   AF-A0A5E7D0N6-F1
#
_cell.length_a   1.000
_cell.length_b   1.000
_cell.length_c   1.000
_cell.angle_alpha   90.00
_cell.angle_beta   90.00
_cell.angle_gamma   90.00
#
_symmetry.space_group_name_H-M   'P 1'
#
loop_
_entity.id
_entity.type
_entity.pdbx_description
1 polymer ?
#
loop_
_entity_poly.entity_id
_entity_poly.type
_entity_poly.pdbx_seq_one_letter_code
_entity_poly.pdbx_strand_id
1 'polypeptide(L)'
;MHHQEDALHKSSLTKSRQETIGVTSKKSLHATVIDLATRRNEPVAVVARELVLEGFRSLEKQMLTISPTKLLETYEKKAKEYDGEATEQWMVRIDKKLAIKLKLTAKEYEKSASQVVAACLSNALVHHCATATSLAATELTATLATLAAIKGPKVAPLAEKVGLGKQRSLLSRILAGGVEAPGIILDRLATALGHSSSALQGAMRNNFSNRSIPAFKAENGKPQIESTPMQWEAAVKELALPSAEEAQLLSLKD
;
A
#
# COMPACT_ATOMS: atom_id res chain seq x y z
N MET A 1 4.37 -14.03 -36.14
CA MET A 1 4.10 -12.80 -36.93
C MET A 1 3.01 -11.90 -36.34
N HIS A 2 2.14 -12.36 -35.44
CA HIS A 2 1.11 -11.50 -34.80
C HIS A 2 1.63 -10.47 -33.76
N HIS A 3 2.88 -10.56 -33.30
CA HIS A 3 3.42 -9.58 -32.35
C HIS A 3 4.00 -8.31 -33.01
N GLN A 4 4.07 -8.26 -34.34
CA GLN A 4 4.63 -7.13 -35.06
C GLN A 4 3.56 -6.14 -35.54
N GLU A 5 2.30 -6.58 -35.67
CA GLU A 5 1.17 -5.71 -36.07
C GLU A 5 0.67 -4.82 -34.91
N ASP A 6 0.69 -5.31 -33.66
CA ASP A 6 0.32 -4.51 -32.48
C ASP A 6 1.32 -3.39 -32.15
N ALA A 7 2.59 -3.58 -32.52
CA ALA A 7 3.63 -2.57 -32.37
C ALA A 7 3.52 -1.45 -33.42
N LEU A 8 3.05 -1.79 -34.64
CA LEU A 8 2.87 -0.84 -35.74
C LEU A 8 1.64 0.05 -35.58
N HIS A 9 0.62 -0.37 -34.83
CA HIS A 9 -0.53 0.49 -34.50
C HIS A 9 -0.26 1.55 -33.41
N LYS A 10 0.87 1.47 -32.69
CA LYS A 10 1.27 2.49 -31.70
C LYS A 10 1.97 3.72 -32.29
N SER A 11 2.33 3.73 -33.58
CA SER A 11 3.20 4.75 -34.16
C SER A 11 2.51 5.79 -35.06
N SER A 12 1.17 5.85 -35.12
CA SER A 12 0.44 6.75 -36.03
C SER A 12 -0.75 7.49 -35.40
N LEU A 13 -0.71 7.74 -34.09
CA LEU A 13 -1.66 8.68 -33.46
C LEU A 13 -0.94 10.03 -33.31
N THR A 14 -1.20 10.94 -34.25
CA THR A 14 -1.01 12.39 -34.02
C THR A 14 -1.49 12.71 -32.61
N LYS A 15 -0.58 13.23 -31.77
CA LYS A 15 -0.82 13.59 -30.37
C LYS A 15 -2.21 14.23 -30.25
N SER A 16 -3.19 13.50 -29.72
CA SER A 16 -4.58 13.96 -29.71
C SER A 16 -4.64 15.33 -29.04
N ARG A 17 -5.37 16.27 -29.67
CA ARG A 17 -5.45 17.65 -29.17
C ARG A 17 -6.02 17.63 -27.76
N GLN A 18 -5.18 17.95 -26.78
CA GLN A 18 -5.56 18.06 -25.38
C GLN A 18 -6.07 19.47 -25.09
N GLU A 19 -7.10 19.55 -24.26
CA GLU A 19 -7.55 20.79 -23.65
C GLU A 19 -7.11 20.82 -22.19
N THR A 20 -6.83 22.02 -21.71
CA THR A 20 -6.45 22.23 -20.32
C THR A 20 -7.66 22.74 -19.54
N ILE A 21 -7.95 22.11 -18.41
CA ILE A 21 -8.90 22.61 -17.41
C ILE A 21 -8.09 22.99 -16.18
N GLY A 22 -8.25 24.24 -15.72
CA GLY A 22 -7.76 24.67 -14.42
C GLY A 22 -8.62 24.09 -13.32
N VAL A 23 -8.01 23.38 -12.39
CA VAL A 23 -8.66 22.69 -11.29
C VAL A 23 -8.18 23.30 -9.99
N THR A 24 -9.14 23.77 -9.19
CA THR A 24 -8.91 24.16 -7.80
C THR A 24 -9.30 22.99 -6.90
N SER A 25 -8.35 22.49 -6.10
CA SER A 25 -8.59 21.40 -5.15
C SER A 25 -7.83 21.60 -3.84
N LYS A 26 -8.11 20.78 -2.81
CA LYS A 26 -7.22 20.65 -1.66
C LYS A 26 -5.83 20.20 -2.12
N LYS A 27 -4.77 20.69 -1.47
CA LYS A 27 -3.38 20.28 -1.77
C LYS A 27 -3.15 18.78 -1.57
N SER A 28 -3.78 18.20 -0.55
CA SER A 28 -3.77 16.77 -0.25
C SER A 28 -4.36 15.89 -1.37
N LEU A 29 -5.40 16.37 -2.08
CA LEU A 29 -5.92 15.67 -3.25
C LEU A 29 -4.87 15.59 -4.36
N HIS A 30 -4.23 16.71 -4.68
CA HIS A 30 -3.21 16.75 -5.72
C HIS A 30 -1.95 15.95 -5.33
N ALA A 31 -1.53 16.03 -4.06
CA ALA A 31 -0.46 15.18 -3.52
C ALA A 31 -0.77 13.68 -3.69
N THR A 32 -2.02 13.26 -3.44
CA THR A 32 -2.44 11.86 -3.64
C THR A 32 -2.31 11.43 -5.11
N VAL A 33 -2.60 12.33 -6.06
CA VAL A 33 -2.36 12.07 -7.49
C VAL A 33 -0.87 11.93 -7.79
N ILE A 34 -0.03 12.78 -7.20
CA ILE A 34 1.44 12.72 -7.34
C ILE A 34 2.00 11.41 -6.76
N ASP A 35 1.52 10.99 -5.60
CA ASP A 35 1.94 9.74 -4.97
C ASP A 35 1.52 8.52 -5.78
N LEU A 36 0.31 8.53 -6.35
CA LEU A 36 -0.12 7.48 -7.26
C LEU A 36 0.74 7.43 -8.53
N ALA A 37 1.07 8.59 -9.11
CA ALA A 37 1.94 8.69 -10.27
C ALA A 37 3.35 8.16 -9.98
N THR A 38 3.90 8.49 -8.81
CA THR A 38 5.19 7.99 -8.34
C THR A 38 5.16 6.46 -8.18
N ARG A 39 4.12 5.91 -7.53
CA ARG A 39 3.96 4.45 -7.38
C ARG A 39 3.81 3.71 -8.70
N ARG A 40 3.20 4.33 -9.71
CA ARG A 40 3.05 3.78 -11.07
C ARG A 40 4.27 4.02 -11.96
N ASN A 41 5.23 4.82 -11.52
CA ASN A 41 6.34 5.31 -12.35
C ASN A 41 5.86 5.98 -13.66
N GLU A 42 4.80 6.79 -13.54
CA GLU A 42 4.17 7.49 -14.67
C GLU A 42 4.14 9.01 -14.44
N PRO A 43 4.08 9.84 -15.50
CA PRO A 43 3.92 11.28 -15.33
C PRO A 43 2.59 11.65 -14.68
N VAL A 44 2.60 12.59 -13.73
CA VAL A 44 1.38 13.10 -13.03
C VAL A 44 0.27 13.50 -14.00
N ALA A 45 0.62 14.12 -15.14
CA ALA A 45 -0.34 14.53 -16.15
C ALA A 45 -1.05 13.35 -16.87
N VAL A 46 -0.41 12.19 -16.96
CA VAL A 46 -1.00 10.96 -17.51
C VAL A 46 -1.98 10.38 -16.50
N VAL A 47 -1.54 10.17 -15.26
CA VAL A 47 -2.37 9.64 -14.18
C VAL A 47 -3.58 10.53 -13.91
N ALA A 48 -3.41 11.85 -13.86
CA ALA A 48 -4.52 12.78 -13.67
C ALA A 48 -5.57 12.66 -14.80
N ARG A 49 -5.14 12.49 -16.05
CA ARG A 49 -6.06 12.30 -17.18
C ARG A 49 -6.84 10.99 -17.06
N GLU A 50 -6.16 9.91 -16.71
CA GLU A 50 -6.79 8.60 -16.53
C GLU A 50 -7.81 8.61 -15.41
N LEU A 51 -7.45 9.19 -14.26
CA LEU A 51 -8.36 9.31 -13.11
C LEU A 51 -9.59 10.15 -13.45
N VAL A 52 -9.45 11.25 -14.21
CA VAL A 52 -10.61 12.04 -14.66
C VAL A 52 -11.50 11.22 -15.59
N LEU A 53 -10.91 10.49 -16.55
CA LEU A 53 -11.68 9.65 -17.47
C LEU A 53 -12.42 8.53 -16.73
N GLU A 54 -11.75 7.85 -15.81
CA GLU A 54 -12.31 6.80 -14.97
C GLU A 54 -13.44 7.33 -14.08
N GLY A 55 -13.18 8.43 -13.37
CA GLY A 55 -14.16 9.09 -12.52
C GLY A 55 -15.40 9.54 -13.30
N PHE A 56 -15.20 10.10 -14.50
CA PHE A 56 -16.29 10.54 -15.35
C PHE A 56 -17.10 9.37 -15.92
N ARG A 57 -16.46 8.26 -16.30
CA ARG A 57 -17.18 7.03 -16.70
C ARG A 57 -18.00 6.45 -15.56
N SER A 58 -17.46 6.49 -14.34
CA SER A 58 -18.18 6.05 -13.13
C SER A 58 -19.39 6.95 -12.87
N LEU A 59 -19.24 8.26 -13.05
CA LEU A 59 -20.33 9.23 -12.98
C LEU A 59 -21.41 8.92 -14.02
N GLU A 60 -21.07 8.82 -15.31
CA GLU A 60 -22.02 8.49 -16.40
C GLU A 60 -22.79 7.19 -16.11
N LYS A 61 -22.10 6.16 -15.59
CA LYS A 61 -22.72 4.89 -15.24
C LYS A 61 -23.69 5.01 -14.05
N GLN A 62 -23.32 5.75 -13.01
CA GLN A 62 -24.12 5.88 -11.79
C GLN A 62 -25.30 6.85 -11.97
N MET A 63 -25.21 7.81 -12.88
CA MET A 63 -26.33 8.70 -13.23
C MET A 63 -27.54 7.95 -13.80
N LEU A 64 -27.35 6.72 -14.30
CA LEU A 64 -28.45 5.88 -14.78
C LEU A 64 -29.36 5.37 -13.65
N THR A 65 -28.87 5.33 -12.42
CA THR A 65 -29.58 4.77 -11.26
C THR A 65 -29.73 5.74 -10.10
N ILE A 66 -28.89 6.78 -10.04
CA ILE A 66 -28.87 7.77 -8.97
C ILE A 66 -29.12 9.15 -9.59
N SER A 67 -29.91 9.98 -8.90
CA SER A 67 -30.11 11.38 -9.29
C SER A 67 -28.76 12.08 -9.51
N PRO A 68 -28.51 12.66 -10.69
CA PRO A 68 -27.24 13.31 -11.02
C PRO A 68 -26.80 14.39 -10.01
N THR A 69 -27.73 15.21 -9.54
CA THR A 69 -27.46 16.26 -8.55
C THR A 69 -26.93 15.68 -7.25
N LYS A 70 -27.61 14.67 -6.70
CA LYS A 70 -27.18 13.99 -5.45
C LYS A 70 -25.84 13.27 -5.63
N LEU A 71 -25.62 12.70 -6.82
CA LEU A 71 -24.38 12.00 -7.13
C LEU A 71 -23.19 12.96 -7.19
N LEU A 72 -23.36 14.11 -7.88
CA LEU A 72 -22.34 15.15 -7.95
C LEU A 72 -22.04 15.74 -6.57
N GLU A 73 -23.05 16.01 -5.75
CA GLU A 73 -22.87 16.43 -4.36
C GLU A 73 -22.05 15.42 -3.54
N THR A 74 -22.31 14.13 -3.75
CA THR A 74 -21.56 13.05 -3.09
C THR A 74 -20.09 13.07 -3.51
N TYR A 75 -19.80 13.23 -4.80
CA TYR A 75 -18.42 13.28 -5.29
C TYR A 75 -17.69 14.55 -4.84
N GLU A 76 -18.39 15.69 -4.80
CA GLU A 76 -17.87 16.94 -4.26
C GLU A 76 -17.55 16.82 -2.78
N LYS A 77 -18.41 16.14 -2.01
CA LYS A 77 -18.15 15.84 -0.59
C LYS A 77 -16.85 15.05 -0.44
N LYS A 78 -16.67 13.97 -1.22
CA LYS A 78 -15.42 13.19 -1.24
C LYS A 78 -14.19 14.06 -1.55
N ALA A 79 -14.31 15.00 -2.50
CA ALA A 79 -13.21 15.91 -2.81
C ALA A 79 -12.86 16.86 -1.65
N LYS A 80 -13.84 17.20 -0.80
CA LYS A 80 -13.68 18.07 0.38
C LYS A 80 -13.18 17.32 1.61
N GLU A 81 -13.39 16.00 1.69
CA GLU A 81 -12.95 15.15 2.81
C GLU A 81 -11.43 14.93 2.86
N TYR A 82 -10.68 15.37 1.84
CA TYR A 82 -9.22 15.35 1.86
C TYR A 82 -8.63 16.31 2.89
N ASP A 83 -7.58 15.88 3.59
CA ASP A 83 -7.00 16.58 4.74
C ASP A 83 -6.52 18.01 4.44
N GLY A 84 -6.69 18.88 5.43
CA GLY A 84 -6.14 20.24 5.44
C GLY A 84 -7.00 21.26 4.69
N GLU A 85 -6.88 22.53 5.12
CA GLU A 85 -7.73 23.59 4.56
C GLU A 85 -7.20 24.21 3.27
N ALA A 86 -5.88 24.13 3.04
CA ALA A 86 -5.21 24.77 1.92
C ALA A 86 -5.68 24.21 0.56
N THR A 87 -6.05 25.11 -0.33
CA THR A 87 -6.35 24.80 -1.73
C THR A 87 -5.25 25.31 -2.65
N GLU A 88 -5.17 24.73 -3.85
CA GLU A 88 -4.30 25.19 -4.91
C GLU A 88 -4.97 25.03 -6.27
N GLN A 89 -4.51 25.83 -7.23
CA GLN A 89 -4.93 25.74 -8.62
C GLN A 89 -3.84 25.07 -9.45
N TRP A 90 -4.21 24.04 -10.20
CA TRP A 90 -3.31 23.27 -11.05
C TRP A 90 -4.02 22.86 -12.35
N MET A 91 -3.24 22.41 -13.33
CA MET A 91 -3.73 22.24 -14.71
C MET A 91 -3.83 20.77 -15.08
N VAL A 92 -5.03 20.32 -15.43
CA VAL A 92 -5.25 18.96 -15.93
C VAL A 92 -5.44 19.01 -17.45
N ARG A 93 -4.59 18.27 -18.17
CA ARG A 93 -4.63 18.15 -19.64
C ARG A 93 -5.34 16.86 -20.05
N ILE A 94 -6.51 17.00 -20.67
CA ILE A 94 -7.36 15.87 -21.06
C ILE A 94 -7.76 15.95 -22.54
N ASP A 95 -8.25 14.86 -23.10
CA ASP A 95 -8.71 14.84 -24.48
C ASP A 95 -9.88 15.82 -24.71
N LYS A 96 -9.85 16.52 -25.85
CA LYS A 96 -10.87 17.51 -26.21
C LYS A 96 -12.31 17.01 -26.05
N LYS A 97 -12.60 15.77 -26.47
CA LYS A 97 -13.94 15.18 -26.35
C LYS A 97 -14.38 15.06 -24.89
N LEU A 98 -13.49 14.63 -24.01
CA LEU A 98 -13.74 14.52 -22.58
C LEU A 98 -13.91 15.91 -21.95
N ALA A 99 -13.08 16.88 -22.33
CA ALA A 99 -13.21 18.27 -21.86
C ALA A 99 -14.56 18.89 -22.20
N ILE A 100 -15.06 18.67 -23.43
CA ILE A 100 -16.38 19.15 -23.85
C ILE A 100 -17.47 18.50 -23.00
N LYS A 101 -17.44 17.18 -22.83
CA LYS A 101 -18.42 16.47 -21.99
C LYS A 101 -18.44 17.01 -20.55
N LEU A 102 -17.27 17.13 -19.91
CA LEU A 102 -17.16 17.67 -18.56
C LEU A 102 -17.71 19.09 -18.44
N LYS A 103 -17.43 19.97 -19.42
CA LYS A 103 -17.96 21.34 -19.45
C LYS A 103 -19.48 21.36 -19.63
N LEU A 104 -20.03 20.47 -20.47
CA LEU A 104 -21.48 20.35 -20.66
C LEU A 104 -22.15 19.83 -19.40
N THR A 105 -21.64 18.76 -18.78
CA THR A 105 -22.12 18.24 -17.49
C THR A 105 -22.05 19.32 -16.42
N ALA A 106 -20.95 20.06 -16.33
CA ALA A 106 -20.82 21.17 -15.39
C ALA A 106 -21.92 22.21 -15.60
N LYS A 107 -22.17 22.62 -16.86
CA LYS A 107 -23.23 23.58 -17.19
C LYS A 107 -24.63 23.05 -16.88
N GLU A 108 -24.91 21.80 -17.21
CA GLU A 108 -26.21 21.14 -17.01
C GLU A 108 -26.60 21.07 -15.53
N TYR A 109 -25.62 20.85 -14.65
CA TYR A 109 -25.85 20.72 -13.20
C TYR A 109 -25.39 21.93 -12.38
N GLU A 110 -25.25 23.09 -13.02
CA GLU A 110 -24.89 24.37 -12.38
C GLU A 110 -23.60 24.30 -11.55
N LYS A 111 -22.62 23.52 -12.03
CA LYS A 111 -21.28 23.41 -11.46
C LYS A 111 -20.24 24.07 -12.36
N SER A 112 -19.07 24.34 -11.79
CA SER A 112 -17.88 24.68 -12.59
C SER A 112 -17.19 23.43 -13.13
N ALA A 113 -16.53 23.54 -14.29
CA ALA A 113 -15.72 22.44 -14.83
C ALA A 113 -14.63 21.99 -13.85
N SER A 114 -14.07 22.91 -13.06
CA SER A 114 -13.12 22.61 -11.98
C SER A 114 -13.74 21.68 -10.93
N GLN A 115 -14.96 21.97 -10.46
CA GLN A 115 -15.65 21.14 -9.47
C GLN A 115 -15.90 19.73 -9.99
N VAL A 116 -16.42 19.59 -11.21
CA VAL A 116 -16.68 18.28 -11.81
C VAL A 116 -15.39 17.48 -11.98
N VAL A 117 -14.30 18.11 -12.41
CA VAL A 117 -13.00 17.44 -12.54
C VAL A 117 -12.44 17.00 -11.19
N ALA A 118 -12.45 17.88 -10.18
CA ALA A 118 -11.99 17.54 -8.82
C ALA A 118 -12.81 16.40 -8.20
N ALA A 119 -14.14 16.41 -8.43
CA ALA A 119 -15.07 15.38 -8.02
C ALA A 119 -14.79 14.03 -8.72
N CYS A 120 -14.48 14.03 -10.02
CA CYS A 120 -14.10 12.83 -10.74
C CYS A 120 -12.76 12.25 -10.25
N LEU A 121 -11.77 13.12 -10.04
CA LEU A 121 -10.45 12.74 -9.49
C LEU A 121 -10.58 12.09 -8.11
N SER A 122 -11.29 12.73 -7.18
CA SER A 122 -11.45 12.22 -5.82
C SER A 122 -12.17 10.87 -5.82
N ASN A 123 -13.24 10.72 -6.61
CA ASN A 123 -13.97 9.47 -6.66
C ASN A 123 -13.13 8.33 -7.25
N ALA A 124 -12.38 8.57 -8.33
CA ALA A 124 -11.49 7.56 -8.89
C ALA A 124 -10.40 7.16 -7.88
N LEU A 125 -9.79 8.12 -7.18
CA LEU A 125 -8.77 7.85 -6.18
C LEU A 125 -9.27 7.02 -5.00
N VAL A 126 -10.52 7.22 -4.54
CA VAL A 126 -11.12 6.38 -3.49
C VAL A 126 -11.10 4.90 -3.89
N HIS A 127 -11.36 4.59 -5.16
CA HIS A 127 -11.26 3.21 -5.66
C HIS A 127 -9.82 2.70 -5.64
N HIS A 128 -8.85 3.49 -6.12
CA HIS A 128 -7.43 3.08 -6.10
C HIS A 128 -6.90 2.88 -4.67
N CYS A 129 -7.27 3.73 -3.73
CA CYS A 129 -6.91 3.57 -2.33
C CYS A 129 -7.58 2.34 -1.71
N ALA A 130 -8.88 2.13 -1.93
CA ALA A 130 -9.60 0.96 -1.42
C ALA A 130 -9.02 -0.35 -1.97
N THR A 131 -8.69 -0.41 -3.26
CA THR A 131 -8.05 -1.58 -3.87
C THR A 131 -6.66 -1.82 -3.30
N ALA A 132 -5.84 -0.79 -3.13
CA ALA A 132 -4.52 -0.92 -2.51
C ALA A 132 -4.61 -1.43 -1.06
N THR A 133 -5.54 -0.91 -0.25
CA THR A 133 -5.79 -1.39 1.11
C THR A 133 -6.27 -2.85 1.12
N SER A 134 -7.15 -3.23 0.20
CA SER A 134 -7.64 -4.60 0.07
C SER A 134 -6.52 -5.58 -0.29
N LEU A 135 -5.64 -5.21 -1.23
CA LEU A 135 -4.49 -6.04 -1.61
C LEU A 135 -3.52 -6.22 -0.44
N ALA A 136 -3.20 -5.14 0.27
CA ALA A 136 -2.33 -5.19 1.45
C ALA A 136 -2.93 -6.06 2.57
N ALA A 137 -4.24 -5.98 2.81
CA ALA A 137 -4.92 -6.83 3.79
C ALA A 137 -4.92 -8.32 3.38
N THR A 138 -5.07 -8.59 2.09
CA THR A 138 -5.00 -9.95 1.53
C THR A 138 -3.59 -10.52 1.65
N GLU A 139 -2.57 -9.73 1.30
CA GLU A 139 -1.16 -10.11 1.45
C GLU A 139 -0.79 -10.37 2.91
N LEU A 140 -1.24 -9.52 3.85
CA LEU A 140 -1.03 -9.71 5.28
C LEU A 140 -1.66 -11.04 5.76
N THR A 141 -2.87 -11.34 5.31
CA THR A 141 -3.58 -12.58 5.68
C THR A 141 -2.87 -13.82 5.11
N ALA A 142 -2.42 -13.76 3.86
CA ALA A 142 -1.62 -14.82 3.23
C ALA A 142 -0.27 -15.02 3.95
N THR A 143 0.37 -13.92 4.35
CA THR A 143 1.63 -13.94 5.10
C THR A 143 1.42 -14.58 6.49
N LEU A 144 0.37 -14.18 7.23
CA LEU A 144 0.02 -14.76 8.52
C LEU A 144 -0.24 -16.27 8.42
N ALA A 145 -0.97 -16.71 7.39
CA ALA A 145 -1.21 -18.13 7.14
C ALA A 145 0.09 -18.89 6.87
N THR A 146 1.01 -18.29 6.09
CA THR A 146 2.33 -18.86 5.80
C THR A 146 3.16 -18.99 7.07
N LEU A 147 3.22 -17.93 7.91
CA LEU A 147 3.94 -17.97 9.19
C LEU A 147 3.36 -19.02 10.14
N ALA A 148 2.04 -19.14 10.22
CA ALA A 148 1.38 -20.13 11.06
C ALA A 148 1.68 -21.58 10.64
N ALA A 149 1.95 -21.82 9.35
CA ALA A 149 2.32 -23.13 8.80
C ALA A 149 3.79 -23.51 9.05
N ILE A 150 4.64 -22.55 9.41
CA ILE A 150 6.06 -22.78 9.72
C ILE A 150 6.17 -23.12 11.21
N LYS A 151 5.96 -24.40 11.54
CA LYS A 151 6.11 -24.92 12.90
C LYS A 151 6.95 -26.19 12.92
N GLY A 152 7.62 -26.42 14.04
CA GLY A 152 8.37 -27.64 14.32
C GLY A 152 9.44 -27.95 13.25
N PRO A 153 9.36 -29.09 12.53
CA PRO A 153 10.39 -29.53 11.59
C PRO A 153 10.70 -28.53 10.47
N LYS A 154 9.74 -27.68 10.08
CA LYS A 154 9.91 -26.70 9.00
C LYS A 154 10.77 -25.49 9.38
N VAL A 155 11.01 -25.27 10.68
CA VAL A 155 11.80 -24.14 11.16
C VAL A 155 13.30 -24.35 10.91
N ALA A 156 13.81 -25.57 11.12
CA ALA A 156 15.22 -25.88 10.93
C ALA A 156 15.76 -25.59 9.52
N PRO A 157 15.15 -26.10 8.43
CA PRO A 157 15.64 -25.82 7.07
C PRO A 157 15.49 -24.34 6.69
N LEU A 158 14.50 -23.64 7.25
CA LEU A 158 14.33 -22.21 7.02
C LEU A 158 15.43 -21.40 7.72
N ALA A 159 15.79 -21.76 8.97
CA ALA A 159 16.86 -21.12 9.73
C ALA A 159 18.21 -21.22 9.01
N GLU A 160 18.51 -22.39 8.45
CA GLU A 160 19.70 -22.59 7.61
C GLU A 160 19.63 -21.71 6.36
N LYS A 161 18.49 -21.72 5.64
CA LYS A 161 18.30 -20.94 4.40
C LYS A 161 18.47 -19.44 4.60
N VAL A 162 18.10 -18.89 5.76
CA VAL A 162 18.25 -17.45 6.05
C VAL A 162 19.59 -17.09 6.71
N GLY A 163 20.46 -18.07 6.95
CA GLY A 163 21.80 -17.86 7.50
C GLY A 163 21.86 -17.81 9.04
N LEU A 164 20.83 -18.33 9.72
CA LEU A 164 20.83 -18.52 11.19
C LEU A 164 21.42 -19.88 11.60
N GLY A 165 21.75 -20.74 10.63
CA GLY A 165 22.29 -22.08 10.88
C GLY A 165 21.34 -22.92 11.74
N LYS A 166 21.86 -23.47 12.84
CA LYS A 166 21.12 -24.36 13.75
C LYS A 166 20.20 -23.61 14.73
N GLN A 167 20.15 -22.27 14.69
CA GLN A 167 19.42 -21.44 15.66
C GLN A 167 17.91 -21.38 15.37
N ARG A 168 17.25 -22.54 15.41
CA ARG A 168 15.80 -22.68 15.19
C ARG A 168 14.95 -21.93 16.22
N SER A 169 15.45 -21.80 17.45
CA SER A 169 14.78 -21.09 18.56
C SER A 169 14.73 -19.59 18.27
N LEU A 170 15.85 -19.03 17.80
CA LEU A 170 15.96 -17.63 17.40
C LEU A 170 15.00 -17.33 16.25
N LEU A 171 15.01 -18.16 15.20
CA LEU A 171 14.05 -18.01 14.10
C LEU A 171 12.60 -18.07 14.60
N SER A 172 12.26 -19.03 15.47
CA SER A 172 10.90 -19.16 16.01
C SER A 172 10.46 -17.89 16.77
N ARG A 173 11.37 -17.27 17.52
CA ARG A 173 11.10 -15.99 18.22
C ARG A 173 10.90 -14.83 17.25
N ILE A 174 11.66 -14.78 16.17
CA ILE A 174 11.48 -13.78 15.09
C ILE A 174 10.11 -13.94 14.42
N LEU A 175 9.75 -15.15 14.00
CA LEU A 175 8.47 -15.40 13.33
C LEU A 175 7.25 -15.11 14.24
N ALA A 176 7.42 -15.30 15.55
CA ALA A 176 6.44 -14.93 16.57
C ALA A 176 6.41 -13.41 16.87
N GLY A 177 7.34 -12.63 16.31
CA GLY A 177 7.49 -11.19 16.55
C GLY A 177 8.11 -10.83 17.90
N GLY A 178 8.66 -11.80 18.63
CA GLY A 178 9.30 -11.57 19.94
C GLY A 178 10.71 -11.01 19.84
N VAL A 179 11.34 -11.09 18.68
CA VAL A 179 12.68 -10.52 18.40
C VAL A 179 12.59 -9.71 17.11
N GLU A 180 13.16 -8.50 17.13
CA GLU A 180 13.28 -7.65 15.95
C GLU A 180 14.32 -8.25 14.99
N ALA A 181 13.88 -8.58 13.77
CA ALA A 181 14.75 -9.16 12.76
C ALA A 181 15.62 -8.08 12.12
N PRO A 182 16.94 -8.31 11.95
CA PRO A 182 17.78 -7.45 11.12
C PRO A 182 17.29 -7.38 9.67
N GLY A 183 17.62 -6.29 8.96
CA GLY A 183 17.20 -6.07 7.58
C GLY A 183 17.60 -7.22 6.66
N ILE A 184 18.87 -7.64 6.71
CA ILE A 184 19.38 -8.80 5.96
C ILE A 184 18.56 -10.07 6.22
N ILE A 185 18.19 -10.36 7.47
CA ILE A 185 17.40 -11.57 7.80
C ILE A 185 15.98 -11.45 7.28
N LEU A 186 15.38 -10.28 7.41
CA LEU A 186 14.03 -10.02 6.92
C LEU A 186 13.94 -10.18 5.39
N ASP A 187 14.92 -9.67 4.65
CA ASP A 187 14.95 -9.78 3.18
C ASP A 187 15.18 -11.23 2.72
N ARG A 188 16.01 -11.98 3.44
CA ARG A 188 16.16 -13.43 3.21
C ARG A 188 14.88 -14.19 3.50
N LEU A 189 14.13 -13.82 4.55
CA LEU A 189 12.82 -14.41 4.86
C LEU A 189 11.79 -14.06 3.79
N ALA A 190 11.75 -12.80 3.34
CA ALA A 190 10.90 -12.34 2.25
C ALA A 190 11.11 -13.18 0.99
N THR A 191 12.37 -13.34 0.60
CA THR A 191 12.76 -14.17 -0.55
C THR A 191 12.42 -15.64 -0.34
N ALA A 192 12.69 -16.19 0.85
CA ALA A 192 12.48 -17.60 1.14
C ALA A 192 10.99 -17.99 1.18
N LEU A 193 10.12 -17.07 1.60
CA LEU A 193 8.69 -17.29 1.82
C LEU A 193 7.80 -16.71 0.71
N GLY A 194 8.36 -15.89 -0.19
CA GLY A 194 7.64 -15.31 -1.33
C GLY A 194 6.68 -14.17 -0.95
N HIS A 195 6.95 -13.45 0.14
CA HIS A 195 6.15 -12.31 0.62
C HIS A 195 7.01 -11.05 0.68
N SER A 196 6.39 -9.86 0.64
CA SER A 196 7.13 -8.61 0.84
C SER A 196 7.67 -8.47 2.28
N SER A 197 8.81 -7.79 2.44
CA SER A 197 9.40 -7.51 3.76
C SER A 197 8.43 -6.73 4.66
N SER A 198 7.61 -5.82 4.10
CA SER A 198 6.59 -5.06 4.83
C SER A 198 5.43 -5.94 5.30
N ALA A 199 4.95 -6.87 4.47
CA ALA A 199 3.92 -7.82 4.87
C ALA A 199 4.41 -8.76 5.99
N LEU A 200 5.67 -9.22 5.92
CA LEU A 200 6.29 -10.03 6.96
C LEU A 200 6.42 -9.29 8.29
N GLN A 201 6.93 -8.05 8.28
CA GLN A 201 6.97 -7.23 9.50
C GLN A 201 5.57 -7.00 10.08
N GLY A 202 4.59 -6.71 9.22
CA GLY A 202 3.19 -6.56 9.63
C GLY A 202 2.64 -7.82 10.29
N ALA A 203 2.92 -8.99 9.73
CA ALA A 203 2.49 -10.28 10.25
C ALA A 203 3.20 -10.63 11.57
N MET A 204 4.50 -10.40 11.69
CA MET A 204 5.26 -10.63 12.92
C MET A 204 4.78 -9.70 14.06
N ARG A 205 4.54 -8.42 13.76
CA ARG A 205 3.96 -7.48 14.72
C ARG A 205 2.57 -7.93 15.18
N ASN A 206 1.74 -8.40 14.25
CA ASN A 206 0.43 -8.96 14.57
C ASN A 206 0.53 -10.18 15.50
N ASN A 207 1.45 -11.11 15.22
CA ASN A 207 1.72 -12.26 16.09
C ASN A 207 2.16 -11.84 17.50
N PHE A 208 3.04 -10.84 17.62
CA PHE A 208 3.47 -10.32 18.92
C PHE A 208 2.31 -9.70 19.71
N SER A 209 1.50 -8.86 19.06
CA SER A 209 0.35 -8.22 19.69
C SER A 209 -0.74 -9.21 20.11
N ASN A 210 -0.94 -10.27 19.33
CA ASN A 210 -1.95 -11.30 19.57
C ASN A 210 -1.43 -12.51 20.35
N ARG A 211 -0.22 -12.44 20.91
CA ARG A 211 0.34 -13.55 21.70
C ARG A 211 -0.50 -13.76 22.96
N SER A 212 -0.87 -15.01 23.21
CA SER A 212 -1.53 -15.38 24.47
C SER A 212 -0.54 -15.17 25.62
N ILE A 213 -0.82 -14.19 26.48
CA ILE A 213 -0.07 -14.01 27.73
C ILE A 213 -0.59 -15.07 28.70
N PRO A 214 0.26 -15.98 29.22
CA PRO A 214 -0.16 -16.98 30.19
C PRO A 214 -0.82 -16.31 31.40
N ALA A 215 -1.96 -16.84 31.85
CA ALA A 215 -2.58 -16.39 33.08
C ALA A 215 -1.69 -16.81 34.26
N PHE A 216 -0.91 -15.87 34.80
CA PHE A 216 -0.09 -16.12 35.97
C PHE A 216 -0.97 -16.12 37.22
N LYS A 217 -1.03 -17.26 37.93
CA LYS A 217 -1.51 -17.30 39.31
C LYS A 217 -0.41 -16.67 40.17
N ALA A 218 -0.64 -15.47 40.67
CA ALA A 218 0.34 -14.74 41.46
C ALA A 218 0.51 -15.41 42.84
N GLU A 219 1.56 -16.22 43.02
CA GLU A 219 2.04 -16.59 44.36
C GLU A 219 3.17 -15.68 44.84
N ASN A 220 3.97 -15.07 43.95
CA ASN A 220 4.93 -14.02 44.29
C ASN A 220 5.33 -13.20 43.05
N GLY A 221 5.01 -11.89 43.05
CA GLY A 221 5.51 -10.91 42.07
C GLY A 221 4.59 -10.62 40.88
N LYS A 222 4.56 -9.35 40.44
CA LYS A 222 3.87 -8.92 39.21
C LYS A 222 4.62 -9.49 38.00
N PRO A 223 3.96 -10.17 37.06
CA PRO A 223 4.62 -10.63 35.84
C PRO A 223 5.09 -9.41 35.03
N GLN A 224 6.37 -9.39 34.68
CA GLN A 224 6.94 -8.38 33.82
C GLN A 224 6.62 -8.75 32.38
N ILE A 225 5.49 -8.23 31.87
CA ILE A 225 5.06 -8.45 30.50
C ILE A 225 5.91 -7.55 29.61
N GLU A 226 6.72 -8.14 28.74
CA GLU A 226 7.45 -7.38 27.72
C GLU A 226 6.45 -6.66 26.80
N SER A 227 6.51 -5.33 26.77
CA SER A 227 5.64 -4.51 25.92
C SER A 227 6.21 -4.29 24.52
N THR A 228 7.48 -4.63 24.31
CA THR A 228 8.22 -4.44 23.06
C THR A 228 8.98 -5.70 22.67
N PRO A 229 9.16 -5.97 21.36
CA PRO A 229 10.06 -7.01 20.90
C PRO A 229 11.48 -6.81 21.44
N MET A 230 12.19 -7.91 21.67
CA MET A 230 13.58 -7.89 22.08
C MET A 230 14.47 -7.46 20.90
N GLN A 231 15.48 -6.64 21.20
CA GLN A 231 16.49 -6.23 20.21
C GLN A 231 17.37 -7.41 19.79
N TRP A 232 17.81 -7.41 18.53
CA TRP A 232 18.57 -8.52 17.93
C TRP A 232 19.79 -8.94 18.77
N GLU A 233 20.64 -8.00 19.19
CA GLU A 233 21.87 -8.32 19.92
C GLU A 233 21.58 -8.91 21.30
N ALA A 234 20.53 -8.43 21.97
CA ALA A 234 20.11 -8.99 23.25
C ALA A 234 19.66 -10.43 23.07
N ALA A 235 18.88 -10.71 22.02
CA ALA A 235 18.42 -12.06 21.70
C ALA A 235 19.57 -13.01 21.32
N VAL A 236 20.59 -12.51 20.61
CA VAL A 236 21.78 -13.31 20.24
C VAL A 236 22.63 -13.62 21.47
N LYS A 237 22.87 -12.64 22.35
CA LYS A 237 23.63 -12.84 23.60
C LYS A 237 22.93 -13.78 24.58
N GLU A 238 21.60 -13.77 24.61
CA GLU A 238 20.80 -14.66 25.46
C GLU A 238 20.99 -16.15 25.09
N LEU A 239 21.38 -16.46 23.85
CA LEU A 239 21.62 -17.83 23.40
C LEU A 239 22.91 -18.45 23.98
N ALA A 240 23.77 -17.65 24.62
CA ALA A 240 25.02 -18.10 25.25
C ALA A 240 25.86 -19.02 24.33
N LEU A 241 26.02 -18.61 23.06
CA LEU A 241 26.70 -19.39 22.03
C LEU A 241 28.23 -19.28 22.14
N PRO A 242 28.99 -20.20 21.51
CA PRO A 242 30.42 -20.03 21.34
C PRO A 242 30.75 -18.71 20.64
N SER A 243 31.85 -18.07 21.05
CA SER A 243 32.23 -16.72 20.57
C SER A 243 32.27 -16.57 19.04
N ALA A 244 32.64 -17.62 18.30
CA ALA A 244 32.64 -17.61 16.84
C ALA A 244 31.22 -17.56 16.23
N GLU A 245 30.27 -18.32 16.78
CA GLU A 245 28.88 -18.34 16.31
C GLU A 245 28.13 -17.05 16.71
N GLU A 246 28.40 -16.55 17.92
CA GLU A 246 27.83 -15.28 18.38
C GLU A 246 28.30 -14.12 17.47
N ALA A 247 29.59 -14.03 17.19
CA ALA A 247 30.15 -13.00 16.31
C ALA A 247 29.56 -13.05 14.89
N GLN A 248 29.34 -14.26 14.36
CA GLN A 248 28.71 -14.44 13.05
C GLN A 248 27.28 -13.93 13.03
N LEU A 249 26.46 -14.19 14.06
CA LEU A 249 25.08 -13.70 14.14
C LEU A 249 25.03 -12.19 14.38
N LEU A 250 25.91 -11.66 15.23
CA LEU A 250 26.00 -10.21 15.47
C LEU A 250 26.41 -9.45 14.21
N SER A 251 27.21 -10.03 13.30
CA SER A 251 27.55 -9.41 12.02
C SER A 251 26.37 -9.26 11.04
N LEU A 252 25.22 -9.87 11.33
CA LEU A 252 24.00 -9.72 10.53
C LEU A 252 23.15 -8.53 10.97
N LYS A 253 23.55 -7.85 12.04
CA LYS A 253 23.02 -6.56 12.45
C LYS A 253 23.61 -5.51 11.52
N ASP A 254 22.82 -5.03 10.56
CA ASP A 254 23.18 -3.87 9.75
C ASP A 254 23.55 -2.66 10.64
#